data_AF-A0A1M5TA48-F1
#
_entry.id   AF-A0A1M5TA48-F1
#
_cell.length_a   1.000
_cell.length_b   1.000
_cell.length_c   1.000
_cell.angle_alpha   90.00
_cell.angle_beta   90.00
_cell.angle_gamma   90.00
#
_symmetry.space_group_name_H-M   'P 1'
#
loop_
_entity.id
_entity.type
_entity.pdbx_description
1 polymer ?
#
loop_
_entity_poly.entity_id
_entity_poly.type
_entity_poly.pdbx_seq_one_letter_code
_entity_poly.pdbx_strand_id
1 'polypeptide(L)'
;MEAPDQSLPDFAAAADVAVEVTVGQPFAVRETQRLYRLKAARFLAVVAADTEDDARAIAAREDALGGDWCKPEFASAEFEDTGEVHVFGDVVISAYAAAPAKRSKES
;
A
#
# COMPACT_ATOMS: atom_id res chain seq x y z
N MET A 1 16.50 55.31 30.57
CA MET A 1 17.46 54.43 29.90
C MET A 1 17.11 53.03 30.33
N GLU A 2 16.09 52.46 29.68
CA GLU A 2 15.48 51.17 30.06
C GLU A 2 16.17 50.04 29.31
N ALA A 3 16.58 49.00 30.04
CA ALA A 3 17.16 47.78 29.48
C ALA A 3 16.02 46.87 28.97
N PRO A 4 16.09 46.32 27.75
CA PRO A 4 15.13 45.33 27.31
C PRO A 4 15.45 43.98 27.95
N ASP A 5 14.52 43.53 28.79
CA ASP A 5 14.41 42.18 29.34
C ASP A 5 14.37 41.17 28.19
N GLN A 6 15.47 40.42 28.02
CA GLN A 6 15.55 39.32 27.05
C GLN A 6 14.80 38.11 27.61
N SER A 7 13.48 38.14 27.51
CA SER A 7 12.65 36.96 27.70
C SER A 7 12.95 35.94 26.59
N LEU A 8 13.58 34.83 26.99
CA LEU A 8 13.84 33.65 26.17
C LEU A 8 12.53 33.14 25.55
N PRO A 9 12.54 32.63 24.31
CA PRO A 9 11.35 31.98 23.76
C PRO A 9 11.03 30.75 24.59
N ASP A 10 9.86 30.80 25.24
CA ASP A 10 9.17 29.66 25.83
C ASP A 10 9.09 28.57 24.76
N PHE A 11 9.83 27.48 24.96
CA PHE A 11 9.70 26.26 24.17
C PHE A 11 8.32 25.67 24.51
N ALA A 12 7.29 26.27 23.90
CA ALA A 12 5.92 25.83 24.02
C ALA A 12 5.89 24.35 23.65
N ALA A 13 5.53 23.56 24.66
CA ALA A 13 5.40 22.13 24.63
C ALA A 13 4.80 21.67 23.29
N ALA A 14 5.52 20.79 22.59
CA ALA A 14 4.93 20.00 21.53
C ALA A 14 3.81 19.18 22.19
N ALA A 15 2.59 19.68 22.10
CA ALA A 15 1.40 18.96 22.51
C ALA A 15 1.36 17.69 21.66
N ASP A 16 1.69 16.57 22.29
CA ASP A 16 1.42 15.23 21.78
C ASP A 16 -0.09 15.16 21.53
N VAL A 17 -0.50 15.34 20.27
CA VAL A 17 -1.90 15.21 19.87
C VAL A 17 -2.21 13.72 19.94
N ALA A 18 -2.64 13.28 21.12
CA ALA A 18 -3.20 11.96 21.33
C ALA A 18 -4.46 11.83 20.47
N VAL A 19 -4.30 11.26 19.27
CA VAL A 19 -5.42 10.89 18.40
C VAL A 19 -6.14 9.73 19.07
N GLU A 20 -7.29 10.00 19.69
CA GLU A 20 -8.20 8.98 20.19
C GLU A 20 -8.72 8.15 19.02
N VAL A 21 -8.16 6.94 18.84
CA VAL A 21 -8.65 5.96 17.87
C VAL A 21 -9.96 5.39 18.42
N THR A 22 -11.09 5.88 17.91
CA THR A 22 -12.39 5.29 18.22
C THR A 22 -12.44 3.90 17.59
N VAL A 23 -12.49 2.85 18.41
CA VAL A 23 -12.63 1.47 17.92
C VAL A 23 -14.02 1.34 17.28
N GLY A 24 -14.07 1.30 15.95
CA GLY A 24 -15.31 1.12 15.20
C GLY A 24 -15.94 -0.26 15.44
N GLN A 25 -17.22 -0.39 15.11
CA GLN A 25 -17.90 -1.70 15.16
C GLN A 25 -17.17 -2.72 14.26
N PRO A 26 -16.96 -3.96 14.72
CA PRO A 26 -16.41 -5.01 13.89
C PRO A 26 -17.38 -5.28 12.72
N PHE A 27 -16.89 -5.13 11.49
CA PHE A 27 -17.62 -5.48 10.29
C PHE A 27 -17.08 -6.80 9.75
N ALA A 28 -17.99 -7.65 9.25
CA ALA A 28 -17.60 -8.88 8.59
C ALA A 28 -16.93 -8.53 7.26
N VAL A 29 -15.67 -8.94 7.10
CA VAL A 29 -14.96 -8.86 5.82
C VAL A 29 -15.10 -10.17 5.08
N ARG A 30 -15.22 -10.10 3.76
CA ARG A 30 -15.16 -11.30 2.91
C ARG A 30 -13.70 -11.75 2.86
N GLU A 31 -13.49 -13.05 2.87
CA GLU A 31 -12.17 -13.68 2.89
C GLU A 31 -11.95 -14.49 1.60
N THR A 32 -10.70 -14.60 1.16
CA THR A 32 -10.29 -15.40 0.01
C THR A 32 -8.89 -15.98 0.22
N GLN A 33 -8.61 -17.13 -0.39
CA GLN A 33 -7.27 -17.77 -0.35
C GLN A 33 -6.48 -17.53 -1.65
N ARG A 34 -7.05 -16.69 -2.53
CA ARG A 34 -6.54 -16.48 -3.86
C ARG A 34 -5.96 -15.07 -3.99
N LEU A 35 -4.71 -15.02 -4.40
CA LEU A 35 -4.00 -13.78 -4.65
C LEU A 35 -3.75 -13.63 -6.15
N TYR A 36 -4.08 -12.46 -6.67
CA TYR A 36 -3.77 -12.03 -8.02
C TYR A 36 -2.59 -11.06 -8.00
N ARG A 37 -1.57 -11.38 -8.79
CA ARG A 37 -0.35 -10.61 -8.95
C ARG A 37 -0.39 -9.95 -10.32
N LEU A 38 -0.81 -8.69 -10.36
CA LEU A 38 -0.83 -7.87 -11.56
C LEU A 38 0.56 -7.23 -11.74
N LYS A 39 1.25 -7.60 -12.81
CA LYS A 39 2.58 -7.10 -13.16
C LYS A 39 2.47 -6.07 -14.28
N ALA A 40 2.66 -4.81 -13.93
CA ALA A 40 2.84 -3.71 -14.89
C ALA A 40 4.34 -3.42 -15.10
N ALA A 41 4.66 -2.58 -16.08
CA ALA A 41 6.06 -2.29 -16.45
C ALA A 41 6.92 -1.76 -15.28
N ARG A 42 6.33 -1.02 -14.34
CA ARG A 42 7.02 -0.39 -13.20
C ARG A 42 6.35 -0.64 -11.86
N PHE A 43 5.29 -1.44 -11.83
CA PHE A 43 4.47 -1.65 -10.63
C PHE A 43 4.04 -3.10 -10.54
N LEU A 44 3.93 -3.58 -9.31
CA LEU A 44 3.36 -4.88 -8.97
C LEU A 44 2.21 -4.61 -7.99
N ALA A 45 1.00 -5.00 -8.39
CA ALA A 45 -0.15 -5.03 -7.50
C ALA A 45 -0.42 -6.48 -7.09
N VAL A 46 -0.45 -6.74 -5.79
CA VAL A 46 -0.90 -8.02 -5.23
C VAL A 46 -2.28 -7.77 -4.64
N VAL A 47 -3.30 -8.49 -5.12
CA VAL A 47 -4.70 -8.29 -4.76
C VAL A 47 -5.33 -9.59 -4.31
N ALA A 48 -5.96 -9.59 -3.15
CA ALA A 48 -6.77 -10.71 -2.68
C ALA A 48 -8.17 -10.64 -3.33
N ALA A 49 -8.42 -11.53 -4.30
CA ALA A 49 -9.68 -11.59 -5.03
C ALA A 49 -9.98 -13.01 -5.51
N ASP A 50 -11.26 -13.31 -5.76
CA ASP A 50 -11.67 -14.62 -6.29
C ASP A 50 -11.54 -14.72 -7.81
N THR A 51 -11.67 -13.58 -8.50
CA THR A 51 -11.58 -13.46 -9.96
C THR A 51 -10.54 -12.44 -10.40
N GLU A 52 -10.03 -12.59 -11.62
CA GLU A 52 -9.08 -11.64 -12.20
C GLU A 52 -9.72 -10.27 -12.41
N ASP A 53 -10.98 -10.23 -12.81
CA ASP A 53 -11.72 -8.99 -13.07
C ASP A 53 -11.87 -8.17 -11.78
N ASP A 54 -12.23 -8.82 -10.68
CA ASP A 54 -12.25 -8.20 -9.34
C ASP A 54 -10.86 -7.65 -8.98
N ALA A 55 -9.80 -8.45 -9.16
CA ALA A 55 -8.44 -8.01 -8.85
C ALA A 55 -8.03 -6.76 -9.62
N ARG A 56 -8.33 -6.72 -10.92
CA ARG A 56 -8.05 -5.57 -11.78
C ARG A 56 -8.86 -4.34 -11.38
N ALA A 57 -10.14 -4.51 -11.06
CA ALA A 57 -11.01 -3.41 -10.63
C ALA A 57 -10.54 -2.81 -9.29
N ILE A 58 -10.15 -3.67 -8.33
CA ILE A 58 -9.62 -3.24 -7.04
C ILE A 58 -8.29 -2.49 -7.24
N ALA A 59 -7.35 -3.06 -8.01
CA ALA A 59 -6.09 -2.39 -8.29
C ALA A 59 -6.28 -1.05 -8.99
N ALA A 60 -7.17 -0.95 -9.99
CA ALA A 60 -7.47 0.31 -10.67
C ALA A 60 -8.07 1.37 -9.73
N ARG A 61 -8.87 0.95 -8.74
CA ARG A 61 -9.49 1.87 -7.78
C ARG A 61 -8.50 2.39 -6.75
N GLU A 62 -7.59 1.54 -6.27
CA GLU A 62 -6.64 1.89 -5.22
C GLU A 62 -5.30 2.44 -5.78
N ASP A 63 -5.09 2.35 -7.10
CA ASP A 63 -3.93 2.94 -7.76
C ASP A 63 -4.00 4.47 -7.78
N ALA A 64 -3.21 5.09 -6.91
CA ALA A 64 -3.08 6.54 -6.81
C ALA A 64 -2.40 7.18 -8.04
N LEU A 65 -1.78 6.40 -8.92
CA LEU A 65 -1.06 6.87 -10.11
C LEU A 65 -1.95 6.87 -11.36
N GLY A 66 -3.19 6.38 -11.26
CA GLY A 66 -4.15 6.30 -12.36
C GLY A 66 -3.80 5.26 -13.42
N GLY A 67 -3.11 4.18 -13.04
CA GLY A 67 -2.79 3.08 -13.96
C GLY A 67 -4.04 2.35 -14.47
N ASP A 68 -4.09 2.06 -15.77
CA ASP A 68 -5.17 1.30 -16.42
C ASP A 68 -5.03 -0.22 -16.15
N TRP A 69 -5.15 -0.66 -14.89
CA TRP A 69 -5.02 -2.08 -14.50
C TRP A 69 -6.07 -3.01 -15.14
N CYS A 70 -7.19 -2.46 -15.58
CA CYS A 70 -8.21 -3.18 -16.34
C CYS A 70 -7.73 -3.63 -17.74
N LYS A 71 -6.67 -3.01 -18.29
CA LYS A 71 -6.16 -3.40 -19.61
C LYS A 71 -5.14 -4.54 -19.46
N PRO A 72 -5.35 -5.69 -20.14
CA PRO A 72 -4.38 -6.78 -20.12
C PRO A 72 -3.04 -6.38 -20.76
N GLU A 73 -3.03 -5.38 -21.64
CA GLU A 73 -1.82 -4.82 -22.26
C GLU A 73 -0.97 -3.99 -21.26
N PHE A 74 -1.60 -3.41 -20.23
CA PHE A 74 -0.91 -2.61 -19.22
C PHE A 74 -0.29 -3.48 -18.12
N ALA A 75 -1.06 -4.48 -17.66
CA ALA A 75 -0.63 -5.38 -16.61
C ALA A 75 -1.03 -6.83 -16.92
N SER A 76 -0.03 -7.71 -16.91
CA SER A 76 -0.23 -9.16 -16.94
C SER A 76 -0.73 -9.63 -15.58
N ALA A 77 -1.71 -10.54 -15.57
CA ALA A 77 -2.25 -11.12 -14.35
C ALA A 77 -1.72 -12.54 -14.17
N GLU A 78 -1.21 -12.82 -12.98
CA GLU A 78 -0.92 -14.17 -12.51
C GLU A 78 -1.72 -14.41 -11.24
N PHE A 79 -2.17 -15.64 -11.00
CA PHE A 79 -2.84 -15.97 -9.75
C PHE A 79 -2.08 -17.06 -9.02
N GLU A 80 -2.15 -17.01 -7.70
CA GLU A 80 -1.55 -17.97 -6.78
C GLU A 80 -2.57 -18.27 -5.68
N ASP A 81 -2.68 -19.55 -5.32
CA ASP A 81 -3.48 -19.99 -4.18
C ASP A 81 -2.50 -20.21 -3.03
N THR A 82 -2.58 -19.38 -1.99
CA THR A 82 -1.60 -19.35 -0.91
C THR A 82 -1.93 -20.32 0.22
N GLY A 83 -3.14 -20.92 0.22
CA GLY A 83 -3.65 -21.71 1.34
C GLY A 83 -3.84 -20.91 2.65
N GLU A 84 -3.50 -19.62 2.62
CA GLU A 84 -3.65 -18.65 3.70
C GLU A 84 -4.87 -17.78 3.41
N VAL A 85 -5.57 -17.38 4.47
CA VAL A 85 -6.77 -16.56 4.34
C VAL A 85 -6.39 -15.09 4.28
N HIS A 86 -6.78 -14.44 3.19
CA HIS A 86 -6.60 -13.01 2.95
C HIS A 86 -7.95 -12.30 2.92
N VAL A 87 -7.96 -11.03 3.32
CA VAL A 87 -9.16 -10.19 3.23
C VAL A 87 -9.42 -9.88 1.76
N PHE A 88 -10.58 -10.27 1.25
CA PHE A 88 -11.00 -9.93 -0.11
C PHE A 88 -11.03 -8.40 -0.28
N GLY A 89 -10.42 -7.91 -1.34
CA GLY A 89 -10.27 -6.47 -1.58
C GLY A 89 -8.98 -5.88 -1.02
N ASP A 90 -8.20 -6.64 -0.26
CA ASP A 90 -6.86 -6.21 0.14
C ASP A 90 -5.96 -6.09 -1.09
N VAL A 91 -5.27 -4.97 -1.21
CA VAL A 91 -4.38 -4.69 -2.34
C VAL A 91 -3.14 -3.96 -1.89
N VAL A 92 -2.00 -4.45 -2.36
CA VAL A 92 -0.69 -3.83 -2.16
C VAL A 92 -0.11 -3.49 -3.51
N ILE A 93 -0.01 -2.20 -3.82
CA ILE A 93 0.65 -1.70 -5.02
C ILE A 93 2.05 -1.23 -4.63
N SER A 94 3.05 -1.87 -5.24
CA SER A 94 4.46 -1.55 -5.03
C SER A 94 5.09 -1.16 -6.35
N ALA A 95 5.90 -0.10 -6.34
CA ALA A 95 6.78 0.16 -7.47
C ALA A 95 7.79 -0.97 -7.58
N TYR A 96 8.01 -1.47 -8.79
CA TYR A 96 9.11 -2.37 -9.11
C TYR A 96 10.41 -1.56 -8.92
N ALA A 97 10.92 -1.50 -7.69
CA ALA A 97 12.33 -1.30 -7.48
C ALA A 97 12.97 -2.60 -7.98
N ALA A 98 13.52 -2.60 -9.20
CA ALA A 98 14.41 -3.68 -9.62
C ALA A 98 15.36 -3.91 -8.44
N ALA A 99 15.26 -5.08 -7.80
CA ALA A 99 16.14 -5.41 -6.69
C ALA A 99 17.56 -5.09 -7.17
N PRO A 100 18.36 -4.32 -6.41
CA PRO A 100 19.71 -3.98 -6.85
C PRO A 100 20.37 -5.29 -7.23
N ALA A 101 20.74 -5.43 -8.51
CA ALA A 101 21.29 -6.65 -9.05
C ALA A 101 22.37 -7.11 -8.07
N LYS A 102 22.16 -8.29 -7.45
CA LYS A 102 23.13 -8.84 -6.51
C LYS A 102 24.43 -8.90 -7.29
N ARG A 103 25.37 -8.00 -6.98
CA ARG A 103 26.64 -7.87 -7.67
C ARG A 103 27.35 -9.18 -7.38
N SER A 104 27.26 -10.14 -8.31
CA SER A 104 27.97 -11.41 -8.21
C SER A 104 29.43 -11.07 -8.03
N LYS A 105 29.92 -11.29 -6.82
CA LYS A 105 31.33 -11.15 -6.49
C LYS A 105 32.01 -12.37 -7.10
N GLU A 106 32.57 -12.15 -8.29
CA GLU A 106 33.57 -13.04 -8.87
C GLU A 106 34.73 -13.16 -7.86
N SER A 107 35.07 -14.39 -7.49
CA SER A 107 36.26 -14.76 -6.72
C SER A 107 36.68 -16.15 -7.13
#